data_AF-A0A444TZW7-F1
#
_entry.id   AF-A0A444TZW7-F1
#
_cell.length_a   1.000
_cell.length_b   1.000
_cell.length_c   1.000
_cell.angle_alpha   90.00
_cell.angle_beta   90.00
_cell.angle_gamma   90.00
#
_symmetry.space_group_name_H-M   'P 1'
#
loop_
_entity.id
_entity.type
_entity.pdbx_description
1 polymer ?
#
loop_
_entity_poly.entity_id
_entity_poly.type
_entity_poly.pdbx_seq_one_letter_code
_entity_poly.pdbx_strand_id
1 'polypeptide(L)'
;MKKQRRLLCDSWKNLHRKFVAEHGQNISYAFFCRERPFWVVTPKERDRETCQCKTHENVQFMADKMHKLGLSQSSNLEEMADSTVCNNSKSCAYGECQECEHSTVPPARQQANEEVSLTQWCLEKIEHNRANEEQEKSSLITVKKDIAITEEELVTQFQERLFKFRRHLFNIRWWYSIYRTLRKNLTNDCLIHIDFSENFTCTYASEIQSVHFGGSHKQVTLHTGVLYVAEEPPISFCTISPSRRHDPAAIWAHLDPILDMIKHQYPAVQHLHFFSDGPATQYKQKGNFYMVCTEPYKKGFQGTTWNFFEASHGKGSPDGVGDSLKRPADLLVRHGRDITDAMSFYQELRDSGSQIQLYYVSEEEVERKAQNMSGVPLVTIKGTMQMHQVISITPGILKYRVISCLCQAAEGVWDCPCYGLQKVTLPTVLANGRDLSPPHQPDVIDPDTSAPLRPDVIESHHSGQWCIVNYDEQPYPGVILEVEEHNVKVKCMHRNGVNKFYWPSPRDDINWYGDDQIVCLMPEPLPVNKRSVQIDHSIWKYLEEHLNV
;
A
#
# COMPACT_ATOMS: atom_id res chain seq x y z
N MET A 1 -15.04 -33.15 -22.40
CA MET A 1 -14.16 -31.97 -22.54
C MET A 1 -14.45 -31.02 -21.38
N LYS A 2 -13.51 -30.78 -20.44
CA LYS A 2 -13.65 -29.70 -19.45
C LYS A 2 -13.60 -28.37 -20.22
N LYS A 3 -14.71 -27.61 -20.23
CA LYS A 3 -14.78 -26.29 -20.87
C LYS A 3 -14.55 -25.23 -19.79
N GLN A 4 -13.61 -24.31 -20.02
CA GLN A 4 -13.35 -23.19 -19.11
C GLN A 4 -14.54 -22.22 -19.13
N ARG A 5 -14.94 -21.75 -17.95
CA ARG A 5 -15.99 -20.72 -17.79
C ARG A 5 -15.61 -19.47 -18.60
N ARG A 6 -16.54 -18.93 -19.38
CA ARG A 6 -16.40 -17.66 -20.11
C ARG A 6 -17.52 -16.70 -19.73
N LEU A 7 -17.21 -15.42 -19.62
CA LEU A 7 -18.19 -14.37 -19.31
C LEU A 7 -18.69 -13.72 -20.59
N LEU A 8 -19.93 -13.27 -20.59
CA LEU A 8 -20.44 -12.41 -21.65
C LEU A 8 -19.82 -11.01 -21.52
N CYS A 9 -19.22 -10.51 -22.60
CA CYS A 9 -18.63 -9.17 -22.62
C CYS A 9 -19.62 -8.07 -23.06
N ASP A 10 -20.85 -8.44 -23.46
CA ASP A 10 -21.85 -7.50 -23.97
C ASP A 10 -23.26 -8.05 -23.69
N SER A 11 -24.28 -7.21 -23.87
CA SER A 11 -25.68 -7.61 -23.70
C SER A 11 -26.09 -8.65 -24.75
N TRP A 12 -26.99 -9.56 -24.34
CA TRP A 12 -27.56 -10.59 -25.22
C TRP A 12 -28.11 -10.03 -26.53
N LYS A 13 -28.79 -8.88 -26.46
CA LYS A 13 -29.37 -8.22 -27.63
C LYS A 13 -28.31 -7.69 -28.59
N ASN A 14 -27.19 -7.18 -28.08
CA ASN A 14 -26.09 -6.71 -28.91
C ASN A 14 -25.35 -7.87 -29.58
N LEU A 15 -25.08 -8.94 -28.82
CA LEU A 15 -24.41 -10.13 -29.36
C LEU A 15 -25.25 -10.80 -30.46
N HIS A 16 -26.58 -10.88 -30.28
CA HIS A 16 -27.49 -11.38 -31.32
C HIS A 16 -27.44 -10.52 -32.58
N ARG A 17 -27.48 -9.18 -32.45
CA ARG A 17 -27.35 -8.26 -33.59
C ARG A 17 -26.02 -8.43 -34.32
N LYS A 18 -24.91 -8.53 -33.59
CA LYS A 18 -23.56 -8.77 -34.16
C LYS A 18 -23.50 -10.11 -34.88
N PHE A 19 -24.02 -11.18 -34.29
CA PHE A 19 -24.04 -12.52 -34.88
C PHE A 19 -24.81 -12.54 -36.22
N VAL A 20 -26.01 -11.95 -36.26
CA VAL A 20 -26.82 -11.89 -37.49
C VAL A 20 -26.11 -11.06 -38.57
N ALA A 21 -25.45 -9.97 -38.18
CA ALA A 21 -24.70 -9.11 -39.10
C ALA A 21 -23.45 -9.81 -39.67
N GLU A 22 -22.70 -10.56 -38.84
CA GLU A 22 -21.46 -11.24 -39.26
C GLU A 22 -21.72 -12.51 -40.08
N HIS A 23 -22.76 -13.28 -39.75
CA HIS A 23 -22.96 -14.62 -40.32
C HIS A 23 -24.07 -14.66 -41.38
N GLY A 24 -24.81 -13.56 -41.57
CA GLY A 24 -25.90 -13.46 -42.55
C GLY A 24 -27.08 -14.41 -42.30
N GLN A 25 -27.09 -15.11 -41.16
CA GLN A 25 -28.15 -16.06 -40.78
C GLN A 25 -29.21 -15.35 -39.94
N ASN A 26 -30.45 -15.39 -40.41
CA ASN A 26 -31.59 -14.78 -39.75
C ASN A 26 -32.13 -15.69 -38.63
N ILE A 27 -31.36 -15.85 -37.55
CA ILE A 27 -31.78 -16.60 -36.36
C ILE A 27 -32.58 -15.70 -35.42
N SER A 28 -33.60 -16.26 -34.76
CA SER A 28 -34.38 -15.50 -33.77
C SER A 28 -33.58 -15.29 -32.48
N TYR A 29 -33.85 -14.19 -31.77
CA TYR A 29 -33.22 -13.89 -30.48
C TYR A 29 -33.42 -15.01 -29.45
N ALA A 30 -34.61 -15.61 -29.42
CA ALA A 30 -34.92 -16.72 -28.52
C ALA A 30 -34.08 -17.98 -28.83
N PHE A 31 -33.89 -18.28 -30.11
CA PHE A 31 -33.04 -19.39 -30.55
C PHE A 31 -31.57 -19.11 -30.18
N PHE A 32 -31.07 -17.90 -30.45
CA PHE A 32 -29.71 -17.49 -30.09
C PHE A 32 -29.42 -17.63 -28.58
N CYS A 33 -30.34 -17.20 -27.72
CA CYS A 33 -30.20 -17.33 -26.27
C CYS A 33 -30.23 -18.80 -25.80
N ARG A 34 -30.99 -19.67 -26.48
CA ARG A 34 -31.13 -21.09 -26.12
C ARG A 34 -29.90 -21.91 -26.52
N GLU A 35 -29.34 -21.65 -27.70
CA GLU A 35 -28.14 -22.34 -28.18
C GLU A 35 -26.84 -21.86 -27.51
N ARG A 36 -26.96 -21.01 -26.48
CA ARG A 36 -25.84 -20.59 -25.65
C ARG A 36 -25.17 -21.81 -25.00
N PRO A 37 -23.85 -21.97 -25.16
CA PRO A 37 -23.11 -22.98 -24.41
C PRO A 37 -23.20 -22.78 -22.91
N PHE A 38 -23.42 -23.85 -22.13
CA PHE A 38 -23.60 -23.78 -20.67
C PHE A 38 -22.40 -23.17 -19.91
N TRP A 39 -21.20 -23.17 -20.51
CA TRP A 39 -19.98 -22.58 -19.93
C TRP A 39 -19.83 -21.08 -20.22
N VAL A 40 -20.75 -20.47 -20.98
CA VAL A 40 -20.83 -19.01 -21.20
C VAL A 40 -21.89 -18.44 -20.27
N VAL A 41 -21.48 -17.65 -19.29
CA VAL A 41 -22.38 -17.13 -18.24
C VAL A 41 -22.43 -15.61 -18.24
N THR A 42 -23.58 -15.06 -17.82
CA THR A 42 -23.72 -13.62 -17.58
C THR A 42 -22.78 -13.20 -16.44
N PRO A 43 -22.01 -12.11 -16.59
CA PRO A 43 -21.22 -11.56 -15.50
C PRO A 43 -22.13 -11.21 -14.32
N LYS A 44 -21.70 -11.59 -13.13
CA LYS A 44 -22.27 -11.20 -11.84
C LYS A 44 -21.37 -10.14 -11.21
N GLU A 45 -21.83 -9.47 -10.15
CA GLU A 45 -21.04 -8.45 -9.45
C GLU A 45 -19.65 -8.95 -9.02
N ARG A 46 -19.56 -10.21 -8.56
CA ARG A 46 -18.30 -10.89 -8.23
C ARG A 46 -17.34 -11.12 -9.40
N ASP A 47 -17.83 -11.01 -10.63
CA ASP A 47 -17.02 -11.16 -11.83
C ASP A 47 -16.40 -9.81 -12.26
N ARG A 48 -16.70 -8.73 -11.52
CA ARG A 48 -16.03 -7.45 -11.65
C ARG A 48 -14.59 -7.59 -11.17
N GLU A 49 -13.66 -7.16 -11.99
CA GLU A 49 -12.27 -7.00 -11.59
C GLU A 49 -12.17 -5.81 -10.62
N THR A 50 -11.80 -6.10 -9.38
CA THR A 50 -11.66 -5.11 -8.30
C THR A 50 -10.25 -5.08 -7.75
N CYS A 51 -9.87 -3.94 -7.16
CA CYS A 51 -8.55 -3.68 -6.57
C CYS A 51 -7.40 -3.95 -7.56
N GLN A 52 -7.49 -3.35 -8.75
CA GLN A 52 -6.43 -3.35 -9.74
C GLN A 52 -5.36 -2.31 -9.40
N CYS A 53 -4.11 -2.59 -9.78
CA CYS A 53 -3.01 -1.66 -9.59
C CYS A 53 -3.15 -0.46 -10.53
N LYS A 54 -3.29 0.75 -9.98
CA LYS A 54 -3.42 2.00 -10.77
C LYS A 54 -2.26 2.19 -11.75
N THR A 55 -1.03 1.82 -11.35
CA THR A 55 0.15 1.91 -12.21
C THR A 55 -0.01 1.00 -13.42
N HIS A 56 -0.33 -0.28 -13.23
CA HIS A 56 -0.57 -1.22 -14.33
C HIS A 56 -1.69 -0.73 -15.25
N GLU A 57 -2.85 -0.42 -14.69
CA GLU A 57 -4.02 0.00 -15.46
C GLU A 57 -3.73 1.24 -16.32
N ASN A 58 -3.10 2.27 -15.74
CA ASN A 58 -2.82 3.50 -16.46
C ASN A 58 -1.78 3.31 -17.57
N VAL A 59 -0.72 2.52 -17.35
CA VAL A 59 0.27 2.25 -18.40
C VAL A 59 -0.32 1.31 -19.47
N GLN A 60 -1.19 0.37 -19.07
CA GLN A 60 -1.90 -0.51 -20.00
C GLN A 60 -2.86 0.28 -20.90
N PHE A 61 -3.62 1.26 -20.37
CA PHE A 61 -4.46 2.12 -21.21
C PHE A 61 -3.64 2.89 -22.25
N MET A 62 -2.41 3.31 -21.90
CA MET A 62 -1.50 3.95 -22.85
C MET A 62 -1.01 2.96 -23.91
N ALA A 63 -0.59 1.75 -23.52
CA ALA A 63 -0.15 0.71 -24.46
C ALA A 63 -1.26 0.30 -25.44
N ASP A 64 -2.48 0.09 -24.93
CA ASP A 64 -3.66 -0.22 -25.73
C ASP A 64 -3.99 0.92 -26.70
N LYS A 65 -3.90 2.17 -26.24
CA LYS A 65 -4.14 3.35 -27.08
C LYS A 65 -3.08 3.48 -28.17
N MET A 66 -1.80 3.31 -27.84
CA MET A 66 -0.70 3.32 -28.82
C MET A 66 -0.88 2.22 -29.87
N HIS A 67 -1.25 1.01 -29.46
CA HIS A 67 -1.48 -0.08 -30.39
C HIS A 67 -2.66 0.22 -31.33
N LYS A 68 -3.77 0.73 -30.78
CA LYS A 68 -4.96 1.12 -31.55
C LYS A 68 -4.66 2.24 -32.57
N LEU A 69 -3.75 3.15 -32.27
CA LEU A 69 -3.31 4.22 -33.17
C LEU A 69 -2.22 3.77 -34.18
N GLY A 70 -1.78 2.51 -34.10
CA GLY A 70 -0.68 1.98 -34.92
C GLY A 70 0.69 2.56 -34.55
N LEU A 71 0.84 3.10 -33.34
CA LEU A 71 2.11 3.62 -32.79
C LEU A 71 2.96 2.51 -32.16
N SER A 72 2.36 1.36 -31.80
CA SER A 72 3.08 0.18 -31.31
C SER A 72 2.61 -1.10 -32.00
N GLN A 73 3.52 -2.07 -32.14
CA GLN A 73 3.22 -3.38 -32.74
C GLN A 73 2.43 -4.30 -31.79
N SER A 74 2.54 -4.06 -30.48
CA SER A 74 1.89 -4.84 -29.43
C SER A 74 1.28 -3.90 -28.39
N SER A 75 0.27 -4.39 -27.67
CA SER A 75 -0.24 -3.79 -26.44
C SER A 75 0.15 -4.60 -25.19
N ASN A 76 0.97 -5.65 -25.33
CA ASN A 76 1.46 -6.42 -24.19
C ASN A 76 2.50 -5.61 -23.41
N LEU A 77 2.05 -5.03 -22.30
CA LEU A 77 2.87 -4.15 -21.47
C LEU A 77 4.10 -4.84 -20.86
N GLU A 78 3.99 -6.11 -20.47
CA GLU A 78 5.13 -6.86 -19.93
C GLU A 78 6.21 -7.10 -20.99
N GLU A 79 5.82 -7.50 -22.21
CA GLU A 79 6.77 -7.66 -23.33
C GLU A 79 7.44 -6.33 -23.70
N MET A 80 6.66 -5.24 -23.71
CA MET A 80 7.19 -3.89 -23.94
C MET A 80 8.21 -3.51 -22.86
N ALA A 81 7.91 -3.76 -21.58
CA ALA A 81 8.86 -3.49 -20.49
C ALA A 81 10.12 -4.37 -20.59
N ASP A 82 9.96 -5.67 -20.85
CA ASP A 82 11.06 -6.64 -20.95
C ASP A 82 11.99 -6.34 -22.13
N SER A 83 11.44 -5.82 -23.24
CA SER A 83 12.22 -5.38 -24.41
C SER A 83 13.16 -4.20 -24.12
N THR A 84 12.96 -3.51 -23.00
CA THR A 84 13.70 -2.30 -22.65
C THR A 84 14.75 -2.50 -21.54
N VAL A 85 15.00 -3.74 -21.14
CA VAL A 85 16.05 -4.12 -20.17
C VAL A 85 17.00 -5.14 -20.78
N CYS A 86 18.29 -5.09 -20.43
CA CYS A 86 19.26 -6.08 -20.92
C CYS A 86 19.02 -7.48 -20.34
N ASN A 87 18.58 -7.54 -19.09
CA ASN A 87 18.31 -8.78 -18.35
C ASN A 87 17.44 -8.49 -17.12
N ASN A 88 17.09 -9.57 -16.40
CA ASN A 88 16.25 -9.51 -15.19
C ASN A 88 17.04 -9.13 -13.91
N SER A 89 18.08 -8.30 -14.00
CA SER A 89 18.78 -7.79 -12.82
C SER A 89 18.05 -6.60 -12.20
N LYS A 90 18.30 -6.36 -10.91
CA LYS A 90 17.94 -5.12 -10.24
C LYS A 90 18.47 -3.91 -11.01
N SER A 91 19.74 -3.93 -11.43
CA SER A 91 20.38 -2.78 -12.06
C SER A 91 19.68 -2.34 -13.34
N CYS A 92 19.26 -3.29 -14.19
CA CYS A 92 18.50 -2.96 -15.39
C CYS A 92 17.10 -2.42 -15.05
N ALA A 93 16.39 -3.09 -14.15
CA ALA A 93 15.02 -2.71 -13.79
C ALA A 93 14.93 -1.37 -13.05
N TYR A 94 15.96 -1.00 -12.29
CA TYR A 94 16.03 0.24 -11.50
C TYR A 94 16.60 1.42 -12.30
N GLY A 95 17.07 1.20 -13.53
CA GLY A 95 17.73 2.25 -14.32
C GLY A 95 19.15 2.58 -13.87
N GLU A 96 19.82 1.64 -13.20
CA GLU A 96 21.23 1.76 -12.76
C GLU A 96 22.20 1.19 -13.82
N CYS A 97 21.67 0.61 -14.91
CA CYS A 97 22.44 0.00 -15.98
C CYS A 97 22.63 0.98 -17.15
N GLN A 98 23.89 1.34 -17.42
CA GLN A 98 24.26 2.28 -18.49
C GLN A 98 23.89 1.80 -19.90
N GLU A 99 23.69 0.49 -20.11
CA GLU A 99 23.32 -0.05 -21.43
C GLU A 99 21.85 0.15 -21.77
N CYS A 100 20.95 0.10 -20.78
CA CYS A 100 19.50 0.17 -21.00
C CYS A 100 18.80 1.36 -20.32
N GLU A 101 19.53 2.24 -19.64
CA GLU A 101 18.97 3.43 -18.97
C GLU A 101 18.17 4.33 -19.93
N HIS A 102 18.58 4.39 -21.20
CA HIS A 102 17.91 5.16 -22.25
C HIS A 102 17.13 4.29 -23.24
N SER A 103 16.99 2.99 -22.96
CA SER A 103 16.21 2.09 -23.81
C SER A 103 14.74 2.50 -23.81
N THR A 104 14.09 2.48 -24.97
CA THR A 104 12.68 2.87 -25.16
C THR A 104 12.01 1.92 -26.14
N VAL A 105 10.67 1.94 -26.18
CA VAL A 105 9.90 1.26 -27.24
C VAL A 105 9.69 2.24 -28.39
N PRO A 106 10.48 2.17 -29.48
CA PRO A 106 10.36 3.13 -30.56
C PRO A 106 8.97 3.05 -31.21
N PRO A 107 8.37 4.20 -31.59
CA PRO A 107 7.08 4.20 -32.24
C PRO A 107 7.18 3.56 -33.64
N ALA A 108 6.14 2.82 -34.02
CA ALA A 108 6.09 2.13 -35.32
C ALA A 108 5.94 3.08 -36.52
N ARG A 109 5.50 4.33 -36.28
CA ARG A 109 5.40 5.40 -37.26
C ARG A 109 5.66 6.76 -36.61
N GLN A 110 5.84 7.78 -37.43
CA GLN A 110 5.92 9.16 -36.96
C GLN A 110 4.59 9.59 -36.31
N GLN A 111 4.70 10.28 -35.17
CA GLN A 111 3.56 10.81 -34.44
C GLN A 111 2.96 12.01 -35.18
N ALA A 112 1.64 12.09 -35.21
CA ALA A 112 0.93 13.27 -35.66
C ALA A 112 0.65 14.19 -34.45
N ASN A 113 0.62 15.50 -34.66
CA ASN A 113 0.18 16.45 -33.63
C ASN A 113 -1.36 16.50 -33.56
N GLU A 114 -1.99 15.32 -33.49
CA GLU A 114 -3.43 15.14 -33.41
C GLU A 114 -3.84 14.85 -31.96
N GLU A 115 -4.93 15.48 -31.53
CA GLU A 115 -5.51 15.23 -30.21
C GLU A 115 -6.21 13.88 -30.19
N VAL A 116 -5.90 13.09 -29.17
CA VAL A 116 -6.49 11.78 -28.92
C VAL A 116 -7.03 11.70 -27.50
N SER A 117 -8.16 11.01 -27.35
CA SER A 117 -8.72 10.71 -26.03
C SER A 117 -8.02 9.49 -25.40
N LEU A 118 -7.49 9.64 -24.18
CA LEU A 118 -6.86 8.61 -23.36
C LEU A 118 -7.63 8.44 -22.05
N THR A 119 -8.08 7.21 -21.78
CA THR A 119 -8.68 6.84 -20.50
C THR A 119 -7.60 6.62 -19.45
N GLN A 120 -7.77 7.18 -18.24
CA GLN A 120 -6.90 6.88 -17.10
C GLN A 120 -7.60 7.05 -15.75
N TRP A 121 -7.06 6.40 -14.71
CA TRP A 121 -7.39 6.65 -13.32
C TRP A 121 -6.62 7.88 -12.80
N CYS A 122 -7.32 8.86 -12.25
CA CYS A 122 -6.76 10.08 -11.67
C CYS A 122 -7.40 10.42 -10.32
N LEU A 123 -6.74 11.26 -9.53
CA LEU A 123 -7.30 11.83 -8.30
C LEU A 123 -8.06 13.10 -8.66
N GLU A 124 -9.27 13.26 -8.12
CA GLU A 124 -10.08 14.47 -8.25
C GLU A 124 -10.57 14.94 -6.88
N LYS A 125 -10.57 16.25 -6.70
CA LYS A 125 -11.08 16.89 -5.49
C LYS A 125 -12.59 17.09 -5.65
N ILE A 126 -13.36 16.51 -4.73
CA ILE A 126 -14.79 16.75 -4.59
C ILE A 126 -15.02 17.62 -3.37
N GLU A 127 -15.78 18.69 -3.57
CA GLU A 127 -16.27 19.57 -2.50
C GLU A 127 -17.63 19.06 -2.01
N HIS A 128 -17.76 18.81 -0.71
CA HIS A 128 -19.02 18.40 -0.10
C HIS A 128 -19.78 19.63 0.37
N ASN A 129 -20.68 20.15 -0.46
CA ASN A 129 -21.62 21.19 -0.02
C ASN A 129 -22.71 20.55 0.85
N ARG A 130 -22.45 20.42 2.16
CA ARG A 130 -23.51 20.15 3.13
C ARG A 130 -24.14 21.47 3.54
N ALA A 131 -25.42 21.65 3.22
CA ALA A 131 -26.22 22.71 3.81
C ALA A 131 -26.18 22.55 5.34
N ASN A 132 -25.48 23.47 6.03
CA ASN A 132 -25.34 23.64 7.49
C ASN A 132 -23.94 23.41 8.11
N GLU A 133 -22.86 23.21 7.36
CA GLU A 133 -21.48 23.26 7.91
C GLU A 133 -20.75 24.52 7.37
N GLU A 134 -20.22 25.37 8.25
CA GLU A 134 -19.45 26.59 7.89
C GLU A 134 -18.03 26.29 7.35
N GLN A 135 -17.64 25.01 7.29
CA GLN A 135 -16.36 24.55 6.73
C GLN A 135 -16.56 23.72 5.46
N GLU A 136 -15.96 24.18 4.35
CA GLU A 136 -15.87 23.45 3.09
C GLU A 136 -14.99 22.21 3.26
N LYS A 137 -15.60 21.06 3.54
CA LYS A 137 -14.88 19.77 3.51
C LYS A 137 -14.69 19.32 2.07
N SER A 138 -13.44 19.22 1.66
CA SER A 138 -13.06 18.64 0.38
C SER A 138 -12.43 17.26 0.57
N SER A 139 -12.73 16.32 -0.32
CA SER A 139 -12.16 14.97 -0.32
C SER A 139 -11.55 14.66 -1.68
N LEU A 140 -10.39 14.00 -1.70
CA LEU A 140 -9.82 13.44 -2.92
C LEU A 140 -10.43 12.06 -3.18
N ILE A 141 -10.97 11.86 -4.38
CA ILE A 141 -11.45 10.56 -4.83
C ILE A 141 -10.69 10.10 -6.07
N THR A 142 -10.57 8.79 -6.25
CA THR A 142 -10.00 8.22 -7.49
C THR A 142 -11.12 7.98 -8.50
N VAL A 143 -11.01 8.59 -9.68
CA VAL A 143 -11.98 8.45 -10.77
C VAL A 143 -11.31 7.97 -12.04
N LYS A 144 -12.09 7.31 -12.90
CA LYS A 144 -11.68 6.96 -14.26
C LYS A 144 -12.26 8.01 -15.21
N LYS A 145 -11.40 8.66 -16.00
CA LYS A 145 -11.84 9.66 -16.98
C LYS A 145 -11.06 9.58 -18.27
N ASP A 146 -11.66 10.13 -19.30
CA ASP A 146 -11.02 10.36 -20.59
C ASP A 146 -10.40 11.75 -20.59
N ILE A 147 -9.10 11.83 -20.85
CA ILE A 147 -8.37 13.08 -21.03
C ILE A 147 -8.00 13.26 -22.50
N ALA A 148 -7.91 14.51 -22.95
CA ALA A 148 -7.33 14.86 -24.24
C ALA A 148 -5.80 14.95 -24.11
N ILE A 149 -5.07 14.34 -25.03
CA ILE A 149 -3.60 14.34 -25.11
C ILE A 149 -3.19 14.20 -26.57
N THR A 150 -2.04 14.74 -26.99
CA THR A 150 -1.53 14.53 -28.35
C THR A 150 -0.85 13.16 -28.51
N GLU A 151 -0.64 12.68 -29.74
CA GLU A 151 0.14 11.43 -29.95
C GLU A 151 1.58 11.55 -29.42
N GLU A 152 2.20 12.73 -29.56
CA GLU A 152 3.56 13.01 -29.09
C GLU A 152 3.64 12.93 -27.55
N GLU A 153 2.70 13.58 -26.86
CA GLU A 153 2.59 13.52 -25.41
C GLU A 153 2.27 12.11 -24.92
N LEU A 154 1.40 11.37 -25.62
CA LEU A 154 1.09 9.97 -25.28
C LEU A 154 2.34 9.10 -25.32
N VAL A 155 3.12 9.18 -26.41
CA VAL A 155 4.36 8.40 -26.54
C VAL A 155 5.37 8.79 -25.47
N THR A 156 5.56 10.10 -25.24
CA THR A 156 6.52 10.61 -24.24
C THR A 156 6.15 10.13 -22.83
N GLN A 157 4.91 10.36 -22.41
CA GLN A 157 4.44 9.90 -21.09
C GLN A 157 4.46 8.38 -20.97
N PHE A 158 4.19 7.64 -22.05
CA PHE A 158 4.28 6.20 -22.04
C PHE A 158 5.72 5.74 -21.78
N GLN A 159 6.74 6.29 -22.45
CA GLN A 159 8.13 5.90 -22.22
C GLN A 159 8.58 6.20 -20.78
N GLU A 160 8.25 7.38 -20.25
CA GLU A 160 8.59 7.76 -18.87
C GLU A 160 7.94 6.83 -17.85
N ARG A 161 6.65 6.51 -18.04
CA ARG A 161 5.92 5.61 -17.15
C ARG A 161 6.39 4.17 -17.31
N LEU A 162 6.72 3.74 -18.53
CA LEU A 162 7.27 2.42 -18.81
C LEU A 162 8.63 2.23 -18.12
N PHE A 163 9.49 3.26 -18.14
CA PHE A 163 10.76 3.23 -17.42
C PHE A 163 10.55 2.98 -15.92
N LYS A 164 9.62 3.71 -15.28
CA LYS A 164 9.25 3.49 -13.87
C LYS A 164 8.57 2.13 -13.65
N PHE A 165 7.84 1.64 -14.64
CA PHE A 165 7.13 0.36 -14.60
C PHE A 165 8.07 -0.84 -14.59
N ARG A 166 9.26 -0.76 -15.21
CA ARG A 166 10.29 -1.84 -15.16
C ARG A 166 10.62 -2.23 -13.72
N ARG A 167 10.86 -1.24 -12.85
CA ARG A 167 11.13 -1.45 -11.42
C ARG A 167 9.97 -2.16 -10.73
N HIS A 168 8.75 -1.69 -10.99
CA HIS A 168 7.54 -2.27 -10.41
C HIS A 168 7.36 -3.73 -10.82
N LEU A 169 7.52 -4.05 -12.10
CA LEU A 169 7.44 -5.42 -12.64
C LEU A 169 8.54 -6.33 -12.08
N PHE A 170 9.78 -5.84 -12.01
CA PHE A 170 10.89 -6.57 -11.39
C PHE A 170 10.60 -6.89 -9.94
N ASN A 171 10.15 -5.90 -9.15
CA ASN A 171 9.84 -6.09 -7.74
C ASN A 171 8.80 -7.19 -7.55
N ILE A 172 7.67 -7.13 -8.28
CA ILE A 172 6.62 -8.17 -8.24
C ILE A 172 7.22 -9.56 -8.47
N ARG A 173 7.95 -9.72 -9.59
CA ARG A 173 8.56 -11.00 -9.97
C ARG A 173 9.55 -11.48 -8.91
N TRP A 174 10.35 -10.57 -8.36
CA TRP A 174 11.32 -10.84 -7.30
C TRP A 174 10.65 -11.32 -6.01
N TRP A 175 9.60 -10.62 -5.56
CA TRP A 175 8.87 -10.97 -4.33
C TRP A 175 8.24 -12.34 -4.38
N TYR A 176 7.55 -12.66 -5.48
CA TYR A 176 6.99 -13.98 -5.66
C TYR A 176 8.08 -15.06 -5.76
N SER A 177 9.27 -14.73 -6.28
CA SER A 177 10.42 -15.63 -6.25
C SER A 177 10.92 -15.89 -4.83
N ILE A 178 11.10 -14.84 -4.03
CA ILE A 178 11.52 -14.92 -2.62
C ILE A 178 10.48 -15.71 -1.80
N TYR A 179 9.20 -15.40 -1.94
CA TYR A 179 8.09 -16.10 -1.29
C TYR A 179 8.09 -17.60 -1.60
N ARG A 180 8.19 -17.98 -2.89
CA ARG A 180 8.24 -19.39 -3.32
C ARG A 180 9.50 -20.10 -2.82
N THR A 181 10.64 -19.41 -2.84
CA THR A 181 11.92 -19.97 -2.40
C THR A 181 11.90 -20.25 -0.91
N LEU A 182 11.45 -19.27 -0.10
CA LEU A 182 11.36 -19.43 1.34
C LEU A 182 10.41 -20.56 1.71
N ARG A 183 9.20 -20.58 1.13
CA ARG A 183 8.20 -21.62 1.39
C ARG A 183 8.71 -23.03 1.07
N LYS A 184 9.54 -23.20 0.02
CA LYS A 184 10.10 -24.50 -0.37
C LYS A 184 11.22 -24.98 0.56
N ASN A 185 11.89 -24.05 1.24
CA ASN A 185 13.11 -24.31 2.01
C ASN A 185 12.91 -24.09 3.52
N LEU A 186 11.65 -24.12 4.01
CA LEU A 186 11.37 -24.06 5.43
C LEU A 186 11.96 -25.29 6.13
N THR A 187 12.60 -25.08 7.27
CA THR A 187 13.09 -26.14 8.15
C THR A 187 12.55 -25.91 9.56
N ASN A 188 13.36 -25.32 10.45
CA ASN A 188 12.96 -24.94 11.81
C ASN A 188 12.32 -23.54 11.86
N ASP A 189 11.66 -23.14 10.78
CA ASP A 189 11.08 -21.82 10.59
C ASP A 189 9.66 -21.96 10.07
N CYS A 190 8.88 -20.89 10.19
CA CYS A 190 7.55 -20.83 9.57
C CYS A 190 7.35 -19.57 8.74
N LEU A 191 6.55 -19.68 7.69
CA LEU A 191 6.09 -18.55 6.88
C LEU A 191 4.65 -18.22 7.24
N ILE A 192 4.39 -16.95 7.56
CA ILE A 192 3.06 -16.42 7.88
C ILE A 192 2.69 -15.39 6.81
N HIS A 193 1.79 -15.76 5.89
CA HIS A 193 1.24 -14.81 4.92
C HIS A 193 -0.07 -14.26 5.49
N ILE A 194 -0.17 -12.94 5.69
CA ILE A 194 -1.30 -12.28 6.35
C ILE A 194 -1.78 -11.06 5.58
N ASP A 195 -3.08 -10.79 5.70
CA ASP A 195 -3.71 -9.56 5.26
C ASP A 195 -5.03 -9.32 6.04
N PHE A 196 -5.49 -8.06 6.05
CA PHE A 196 -6.84 -7.73 6.51
C PHE A 196 -7.84 -7.87 5.35
N SER A 197 -8.80 -8.77 5.53
CA SER A 197 -9.93 -8.82 4.61
C SER A 197 -10.86 -7.63 4.87
N GLU A 198 -11.59 -7.19 3.83
CA GLU A 198 -12.62 -6.15 4.00
C GLU A 198 -13.55 -6.49 5.19
N ASN A 199 -13.96 -5.49 5.97
CA ASN A 199 -14.83 -5.77 7.11
C ASN A 199 -16.15 -6.43 6.66
N PHE A 200 -16.59 -7.43 7.40
CA PHE A 200 -17.92 -8.00 7.21
C PHE A 200 -18.97 -7.10 7.87
N THR A 201 -20.01 -6.74 7.14
CA THR A 201 -21.13 -5.97 7.67
C THR A 201 -22.16 -6.94 8.24
N CYS A 202 -22.38 -6.88 9.56
CA CYS A 202 -23.39 -7.69 10.24
C CYS A 202 -24.78 -7.40 9.68
N THR A 203 -25.54 -8.45 9.40
CA THR A 203 -26.87 -8.38 8.78
C THR A 203 -27.82 -9.33 9.47
N TYR A 204 -29.11 -8.97 9.46
CA TYR A 204 -30.17 -9.80 10.01
C TYR A 204 -30.89 -10.55 8.90
N ALA A 205 -31.45 -11.72 9.21
CA ALA A 205 -32.21 -12.50 8.26
C ALA A 205 -33.52 -11.81 7.83
N SER A 206 -34.09 -10.97 8.71
CA SER A 206 -35.16 -10.04 8.36
C SER A 206 -34.91 -8.69 9.01
N GLU A 207 -34.95 -7.62 8.22
CA GLU A 207 -34.64 -6.26 8.69
C GLU A 207 -35.87 -5.35 8.58
N ILE A 208 -36.12 -4.59 9.64
CA ILE A 208 -37.07 -3.48 9.59
C ILE A 208 -36.46 -2.30 8.82
N GLN A 209 -37.30 -1.47 8.20
CA GLN A 209 -36.86 -0.37 7.34
C GLN A 209 -35.88 0.60 8.02
N SER A 210 -35.98 0.81 9.34
CA SER A 210 -35.09 1.69 10.09
C SER A 210 -33.66 1.15 10.26
N VAL A 211 -33.44 -0.16 10.14
CA VAL A 211 -32.11 -0.79 10.20
C VAL A 211 -31.37 -0.67 8.87
N HIS A 212 -32.11 -0.60 7.76
CA HIS A 212 -31.57 -0.54 6.39
C HIS A 212 -30.70 0.69 6.08
N PHE A 213 -30.80 1.77 6.88
CA PHE A 213 -29.96 2.95 6.72
C PHE A 213 -28.65 2.79 7.50
N GLY A 214 -27.53 2.88 6.77
CA GLY A 214 -26.20 2.31 7.06
C GLY A 214 -25.40 2.76 8.29
N GLY A 215 -26.05 3.31 9.33
CA GLY A 215 -25.43 3.56 10.64
C GLY A 215 -25.66 2.44 11.67
N SER A 216 -26.61 1.54 11.42
CA SER A 216 -27.06 0.54 12.41
C SER A 216 -26.32 -0.80 12.34
N HIS A 217 -25.56 -1.05 11.26
CA HIS A 217 -24.86 -2.32 11.08
C HIS A 217 -23.49 -2.29 11.75
N LYS A 218 -23.28 -3.21 12.70
CA LYS A 218 -21.94 -3.48 13.24
C LYS A 218 -21.06 -4.05 12.13
N GLN A 219 -19.76 -3.80 12.26
CA GLN A 219 -18.76 -4.39 11.37
C GLN A 219 -17.86 -5.34 12.15
N VAL A 220 -17.41 -6.38 11.46
CA VAL A 220 -16.47 -7.37 11.98
C VAL A 220 -15.18 -7.25 11.19
N THR A 221 -14.06 -7.13 11.89
CA THR A 221 -12.73 -7.12 11.29
C THR A 221 -12.18 -8.54 11.24
N LEU A 222 -11.65 -8.93 10.08
CA LEU A 222 -11.08 -10.24 9.81
C LEU A 222 -9.60 -10.07 9.44
N HIS A 223 -8.70 -10.47 10.34
CA HIS A 223 -7.29 -10.62 10.01
C HIS A 223 -7.04 -12.07 9.56
N THR A 224 -6.74 -12.23 8.29
CA THR A 224 -6.68 -13.52 7.62
C THR A 224 -5.25 -13.92 7.35
N GLY A 225 -4.96 -15.22 7.37
CA GLY A 225 -3.63 -15.67 7.00
C GLY A 225 -3.53 -17.14 6.67
N VAL A 226 -2.37 -17.50 6.12
CA VAL A 226 -1.95 -18.87 5.88
C VAL A 226 -0.57 -19.08 6.47
N LEU A 227 -0.48 -20.05 7.38
CA LEU A 227 0.74 -20.53 7.99
C LEU A 227 1.29 -21.69 7.17
N TYR A 228 2.60 -21.64 6.91
CA TYR A 228 3.37 -22.72 6.32
C TYR A 228 4.46 -23.13 7.29
N VAL A 229 4.52 -24.42 7.58
CA VAL A 229 5.57 -25.08 8.36
C VAL A 229 6.14 -26.20 7.48
N ALA A 230 7.40 -26.55 7.68
CA ALA A 230 8.04 -27.64 6.93
C ALA A 230 7.23 -28.94 7.07
N GLU A 231 7.06 -29.66 5.95
CA GLU A 231 6.38 -30.98 5.87
C GLU A 231 4.89 -31.02 6.28
N GLU A 232 4.31 -29.89 6.70
CA GLU A 232 2.91 -29.77 7.08
C GLU A 232 2.05 -29.21 5.93
N PRO A 233 0.76 -29.59 5.83
CA PRO A 233 -0.15 -28.93 4.92
C PRO A 233 -0.34 -27.46 5.32
N PRO A 234 -0.61 -26.55 4.36
CA PRO A 234 -0.89 -25.15 4.69
C PRO A 234 -2.06 -25.00 5.66
N ILE A 235 -1.89 -24.20 6.69
CA ILE A 235 -2.90 -23.97 7.73
C ILE A 235 -3.50 -22.58 7.50
N SER A 236 -4.74 -22.54 7.07
CA SER A 236 -5.51 -21.30 6.99
C SER A 236 -6.04 -20.93 8.37
N PHE A 237 -5.87 -19.66 8.75
CA PHE A 237 -6.40 -19.12 9.99
C PHE A 237 -7.07 -17.76 9.78
N CYS A 238 -7.99 -17.40 10.67
CA CYS A 238 -8.57 -16.08 10.73
C CYS A 238 -8.78 -15.69 12.18
N THR A 239 -8.37 -14.47 12.53
CA THR A 239 -8.68 -13.87 13.82
C THR A 239 -9.74 -12.79 13.63
N ILE A 240 -10.77 -12.82 14.48
CA ILE A 240 -12.04 -12.12 14.31
C ILE A 240 -12.21 -11.15 15.48
N SER A 241 -12.46 -9.87 15.19
CA SER A 241 -12.58 -8.83 16.21
C SER A 241 -13.74 -7.88 15.97
N PRO A 242 -14.39 -7.36 17.03
CA PRO A 242 -15.27 -6.20 16.93
C PRO A 242 -14.49 -4.88 16.76
N SER A 243 -13.19 -4.84 17.06
CA SER A 243 -12.37 -3.64 16.86
C SER A 243 -12.13 -3.39 15.37
N ARG A 244 -12.35 -2.15 14.93
CA ARG A 244 -12.12 -1.72 13.53
C ARG A 244 -10.72 -1.16 13.28
N ARG A 245 -9.83 -1.27 14.27
CA ARG A 245 -8.45 -0.78 14.19
C ARG A 245 -7.62 -1.72 13.30
N HIS A 246 -6.72 -1.12 12.54
CA HIS A 246 -5.75 -1.83 11.70
C HIS A 246 -4.31 -1.37 11.98
N ASP A 247 -4.12 -0.66 13.09
CA ASP A 247 -2.83 -0.14 13.54
C ASP A 247 -1.95 -1.27 14.11
N PRO A 248 -0.68 -0.99 14.49
CA PRO A 248 0.22 -2.02 14.97
C PRO A 248 -0.30 -2.75 16.21
N ALA A 249 -0.97 -2.05 17.13
CA ALA A 249 -1.56 -2.68 18.31
C ALA A 249 -2.60 -3.75 17.91
N ALA A 250 -3.50 -3.41 16.98
CA ALA A 250 -4.47 -4.36 16.46
C ALA A 250 -3.79 -5.54 15.73
N ILE A 251 -2.82 -5.27 14.85
CA ILE A 251 -2.07 -6.32 14.13
C ILE A 251 -1.49 -7.35 15.12
N TRP A 252 -0.82 -6.88 16.17
CA TRP A 252 -0.18 -7.79 17.14
C TRP A 252 -1.16 -8.44 18.11
N ALA A 253 -2.30 -7.83 18.41
CA ALA A 253 -3.39 -8.51 19.10
C ALA A 253 -3.98 -9.65 18.25
N HIS A 254 -4.13 -9.42 16.94
CA HIS A 254 -4.56 -10.43 15.98
C HIS A 254 -3.53 -11.55 15.76
N LEU A 255 -2.24 -11.26 15.90
CA LEU A 255 -1.15 -12.24 15.77
C LEU A 255 -0.90 -13.03 17.06
N ASP A 256 -1.15 -12.46 18.24
CA ASP A 256 -0.91 -13.10 19.53
C ASP A 256 -1.40 -14.56 19.64
N PRO A 257 -2.69 -14.86 19.36
CA PRO A 257 -3.18 -16.24 19.44
C PRO A 257 -2.54 -17.17 18.39
N ILE A 258 -2.10 -16.62 17.25
CA ILE A 258 -1.41 -17.36 16.19
C ILE A 258 0.02 -17.71 16.64
N LEU A 259 0.72 -16.77 17.26
CA LEU A 259 2.05 -17.00 17.83
C LEU A 259 2.01 -18.02 18.96
N ASP A 260 0.98 -17.96 19.81
CA ASP A 260 0.75 -18.97 20.85
C ASP A 260 0.50 -20.34 20.22
N MET A 261 -0.39 -20.43 19.22
CA MET A 261 -0.63 -21.69 18.51
C MET A 261 0.66 -22.26 17.91
N ILE A 262 1.48 -21.44 17.23
CA ILE A 262 2.74 -21.87 16.64
C ILE A 262 3.68 -22.43 17.71
N LYS A 263 3.83 -21.75 18.85
CA LYS A 263 4.70 -22.24 19.93
C LYS A 263 4.22 -23.54 20.56
N HIS A 264 2.91 -23.72 20.69
CA HIS A 264 2.35 -24.94 21.28
C HIS A 264 2.39 -26.13 20.31
N GLN A 265 2.04 -25.92 19.04
CA GLN A 265 1.95 -27.00 18.04
C GLN A 265 3.27 -27.30 17.35
N TYR A 266 4.14 -26.29 17.18
CA TYR A 266 5.40 -26.38 16.45
C TYR A 266 6.57 -25.83 17.28
N PRO A 267 6.92 -26.47 18.43
CA PRO A 267 7.92 -25.95 19.36
C PRO A 267 9.34 -25.85 18.76
N ALA A 268 9.61 -26.58 17.67
CA ALA A 268 10.88 -26.51 16.93
C ALA A 268 11.04 -25.21 16.14
N VAL A 269 9.97 -24.44 15.91
CA VAL A 269 10.03 -23.18 15.14
C VAL A 269 10.77 -22.10 15.91
N GLN A 270 11.87 -21.64 15.33
CA GLN A 270 12.78 -20.63 15.87
C GLN A 270 12.57 -19.27 15.22
N HIS A 271 12.39 -19.21 13.89
CA HIS A 271 12.22 -17.96 13.16
C HIS A 271 10.83 -17.81 12.52
N LEU A 272 10.34 -16.57 12.52
CA LEU A 272 9.09 -16.18 11.89
C LEU A 272 9.35 -15.40 10.60
N HIS A 273 8.71 -15.80 9.51
CA HIS A 273 8.79 -15.08 8.24
C HIS A 273 7.42 -14.56 7.80
N PHE A 274 7.16 -13.28 8.07
CA PHE A 274 5.92 -12.62 7.68
C PHE A 274 5.97 -12.17 6.22
N PHE A 275 4.83 -12.29 5.54
CA PHE A 275 4.53 -11.68 4.26
C PHE A 275 3.19 -10.95 4.35
N SER A 276 3.17 -9.70 3.93
CA SER A 276 1.95 -8.89 3.86
C SER A 276 2.06 -7.83 2.76
N ASP A 277 0.96 -7.18 2.47
CA ASP A 277 0.99 -5.88 1.80
C ASP A 277 1.70 -4.82 2.67
N GLY A 278 2.08 -3.70 2.05
CA GLY A 278 2.88 -2.65 2.69
C GLY A 278 2.19 -1.29 2.91
N PRO A 279 0.89 -1.16 3.22
CA PRO A 279 0.31 0.16 3.49
C PRO A 279 0.91 0.77 4.76
N ALA A 280 1.23 2.06 4.69
CA ALA A 280 1.83 2.81 5.80
C ALA A 280 0.88 2.92 7.01
N THR A 281 -0.43 2.81 6.79
CA THR A 281 -1.43 2.85 7.86
C THR A 281 -1.49 1.55 8.67
N GLN A 282 -0.88 0.45 8.20
CA GLN A 282 -0.96 -0.87 8.83
C GLN A 282 0.44 -1.48 9.03
N TYR A 283 0.93 -2.29 8.09
CA TYR A 283 2.12 -3.13 8.29
C TYR A 283 3.45 -2.39 8.12
N LYS A 284 3.50 -1.32 7.33
CA LYS A 284 4.76 -0.65 6.95
C LYS A 284 4.97 0.67 7.67
N GLN A 285 5.11 0.62 8.99
CA GLN A 285 5.24 1.82 9.84
C GLN A 285 6.06 1.58 11.10
N LYS A 286 6.48 2.68 11.73
CA LYS A 286 7.34 2.73 12.94
C LYS A 286 6.84 1.85 14.09
N GLY A 287 5.53 1.86 14.37
CA GLY A 287 4.97 1.05 15.45
C GLY A 287 5.06 -0.45 15.16
N ASN A 288 4.82 -0.87 13.91
CA ASN A 288 4.97 -2.28 13.55
C ASN A 288 6.44 -2.72 13.58
N PHE A 289 7.37 -1.86 13.15
CA PHE A 289 8.80 -2.15 13.22
C PHE A 289 9.31 -2.36 14.65
N TYR A 290 8.82 -1.56 15.59
CA TYR A 290 9.08 -1.76 17.02
C TYR A 290 8.54 -3.13 17.50
N MET A 291 7.29 -3.45 17.16
CA MET A 291 6.64 -4.68 17.61
C MET A 291 7.28 -5.94 17.00
N VAL A 292 7.73 -5.90 15.74
CA VAL A 292 8.54 -6.96 15.10
C VAL A 292 9.82 -7.25 15.89
N CYS A 293 10.42 -6.22 16.49
CA CYS A 293 11.66 -6.34 17.25
C CYS A 293 11.45 -6.71 18.74
N THR A 294 10.21 -6.93 19.18
CA THR A 294 9.89 -7.12 20.60
C THR A 294 8.92 -8.29 20.84
N GLU A 295 7.74 -8.29 20.22
CA GLU A 295 6.68 -9.26 20.51
C GLU A 295 7.06 -10.71 20.20
N PRO A 296 7.72 -11.05 19.06
CA PRO A 296 8.17 -12.43 18.82
C PRO A 296 9.12 -12.94 19.90
N TYR A 297 10.01 -12.10 20.41
CA TYR A 297 10.97 -12.49 21.43
C TYR A 297 10.31 -12.74 22.78
N LYS A 298 9.25 -11.98 23.13
CA LYS A 298 8.43 -12.23 24.33
C LYS A 298 7.77 -13.61 24.29
N LYS A 299 7.50 -14.14 23.09
CA LYS A 299 6.98 -15.51 22.86
C LYS A 299 8.08 -16.56 22.68
N GLY A 300 9.36 -16.19 22.78
CA GLY A 300 10.50 -17.12 22.69
C GLY A 300 10.92 -17.49 21.26
N PHE A 301 10.61 -16.67 20.25
CA PHE A 301 11.21 -16.78 18.92
C PHE A 301 12.60 -16.12 18.89
N GLN A 302 13.50 -16.63 18.04
CA GLN A 302 14.90 -16.18 17.96
C GLN A 302 15.11 -15.09 16.91
N GLY A 303 14.22 -14.98 15.94
CA GLY A 303 14.27 -13.92 14.95
C GLY A 303 13.02 -13.84 14.10
N THR A 304 12.88 -12.74 13.39
CA THR A 304 11.73 -12.43 12.56
C THR A 304 12.20 -11.70 11.30
N THR A 305 11.68 -12.11 10.15
CA THR A 305 11.74 -11.31 8.93
C THR A 305 10.33 -10.92 8.54
N TRP A 306 10.14 -9.70 8.05
CA TRP A 306 8.88 -9.27 7.44
C TRP A 306 9.17 -8.78 6.04
N ASN A 307 8.53 -9.40 5.07
CA ASN A 307 8.67 -9.09 3.65
C ASN A 307 7.38 -8.41 3.17
N PHE A 308 7.52 -7.31 2.45
CA PHE A 308 6.39 -6.56 1.90
C PHE A 308 6.29 -6.85 0.41
N PHE A 309 5.08 -7.17 -0.06
CA PHE A 309 4.83 -7.22 -1.50
C PHE A 309 4.90 -5.81 -2.12
N GLU A 310 5.12 -5.79 -3.44
CA GLU A 310 5.04 -4.55 -4.21
C GLU A 310 3.62 -3.97 -4.11
N ALA A 311 3.51 -2.65 -4.04
CA ALA A 311 2.24 -1.97 -3.79
C ALA A 311 1.12 -2.43 -4.74
N SER A 312 -0.04 -2.80 -4.18
CA SER A 312 -1.21 -3.35 -4.89
C SER A 312 -1.02 -4.75 -5.51
N HIS A 313 0.01 -5.51 -5.10
CA HIS A 313 0.30 -6.86 -5.62
C HIS A 313 0.48 -7.95 -4.56
N GLY A 314 0.18 -7.68 -3.28
CA GLY A 314 0.21 -8.71 -2.22
C GLY A 314 -1.05 -9.53 -2.08
N LYS A 315 -2.03 -9.37 -2.99
CA LYS A 315 -3.17 -10.29 -3.11
C LYS A 315 -2.68 -11.73 -3.16
N GLY A 316 -3.30 -12.60 -2.37
CA GLY A 316 -2.81 -13.95 -2.21
C GLY A 316 -3.75 -14.88 -1.46
N SER A 317 -3.15 -15.90 -0.85
CA SER A 317 -3.90 -16.91 -0.11
C SER A 317 -4.79 -16.35 1.03
N PRO A 318 -4.40 -15.29 1.77
CA PRO A 318 -5.24 -14.69 2.81
C PRO A 318 -6.61 -14.19 2.31
N ASP A 319 -6.67 -13.58 1.12
CA ASP A 319 -7.94 -13.11 0.52
C ASP A 319 -8.97 -14.25 0.40
N GLY A 320 -8.50 -15.42 -0.05
CA GLY A 320 -9.32 -16.61 -0.20
C GLY A 320 -9.85 -17.15 1.13
N VAL A 321 -9.16 -16.91 2.24
CA VAL A 321 -9.61 -17.25 3.59
C VAL A 321 -10.79 -16.36 3.98
N GLY A 322 -10.64 -15.05 3.82
CA GLY A 322 -11.70 -14.08 4.11
C GLY A 322 -12.99 -14.38 3.32
N ASP A 323 -12.84 -14.59 2.01
CA ASP A 323 -13.97 -14.95 1.14
C ASP A 323 -14.64 -16.27 1.53
N SER A 324 -13.88 -17.24 2.05
CA SER A 324 -14.39 -18.54 2.46
C SER A 324 -15.13 -18.51 3.80
N LEU A 325 -14.97 -17.43 4.58
CA LEU A 325 -15.72 -17.20 5.83
C LEU A 325 -16.94 -16.32 5.62
N LYS A 326 -16.81 -15.25 4.81
CA LYS A 326 -17.91 -14.33 4.51
C LYS A 326 -19.05 -15.00 3.74
N ARG A 327 -18.73 -15.88 2.78
CA ARG A 327 -19.74 -16.58 1.97
C ARG A 327 -20.66 -17.49 2.80
N PRO A 328 -20.16 -18.36 3.70
CA PRO A 328 -21.00 -19.09 4.63
C PRO A 328 -21.79 -18.19 5.57
N ALA A 329 -21.20 -17.10 6.08
CA ALA A 329 -21.90 -16.14 6.94
C ALA A 329 -23.11 -15.51 6.21
N ASP A 330 -22.91 -15.01 4.99
CA ASP A 330 -24.01 -14.51 4.14
C ASP A 330 -25.09 -15.57 3.89
N LEU A 331 -24.68 -16.84 3.74
CA LEU A 331 -25.59 -17.95 3.51
C LEU A 331 -26.44 -18.26 4.76
N LEU A 332 -25.84 -18.22 5.95
CA LEU A 332 -26.55 -18.36 7.22
C LEU A 332 -27.61 -17.27 7.37
N VAL A 333 -27.26 -16.01 7.06
CA VAL A 333 -28.20 -14.88 7.05
C VAL A 333 -29.36 -15.12 6.10
N ARG A 334 -29.06 -15.53 4.87
CA ARG A 334 -30.09 -15.87 3.86
C ARG A 334 -30.97 -17.05 4.26
N HIS A 335 -30.55 -17.88 5.20
CA HIS A 335 -31.30 -19.03 5.71
C HIS A 335 -32.03 -18.77 7.04
N GLY A 336 -32.15 -17.51 7.48
CA GLY A 336 -32.95 -17.20 8.66
C GLY A 336 -32.15 -16.97 9.94
N ARG A 337 -30.81 -16.96 9.89
CA ARG A 337 -29.95 -16.76 11.08
C ARG A 337 -29.43 -15.34 11.15
N ASP A 338 -29.53 -14.69 12.29
CA ASP A 338 -28.97 -13.35 12.46
C ASP A 338 -27.48 -13.42 12.80
N ILE A 339 -26.68 -12.56 12.17
CA ILE A 339 -25.29 -12.33 12.56
C ILE A 339 -25.18 -10.86 12.96
N THR A 340 -25.20 -10.61 14.27
CA THR A 340 -25.43 -9.28 14.84
C THR A 340 -24.15 -8.59 15.28
N ASP A 341 -23.09 -9.35 15.53
CA ASP A 341 -21.77 -8.86 15.97
C ASP A 341 -20.63 -9.86 15.70
N ALA A 342 -19.40 -9.47 16.03
CA ALA A 342 -18.20 -10.29 15.82
C ALA A 342 -18.24 -11.63 16.58
N MET A 343 -18.86 -11.68 17.77
CA MET A 343 -18.94 -12.91 18.57
C MET A 343 -19.91 -13.90 17.93
N SER A 344 -21.09 -13.43 17.51
CA SER A 344 -22.04 -14.26 16.76
C SER A 344 -21.43 -14.77 15.46
N PHE A 345 -20.71 -13.92 14.69
CA PHE A 345 -20.00 -14.32 13.48
C PHE A 345 -18.95 -15.42 13.76
N TYR A 346 -18.15 -15.26 14.82
CA TYR A 346 -17.16 -16.25 15.24
C TYR A 346 -17.80 -17.60 15.63
N GLN A 347 -18.84 -17.58 16.47
CA GLN A 347 -19.50 -18.79 16.96
C GLN A 347 -20.18 -19.56 15.83
N GLU A 348 -20.96 -18.86 14.99
CA GLU A 348 -21.66 -19.46 13.86
C GLU A 348 -20.70 -20.14 12.87
N LEU A 349 -19.58 -19.49 12.54
CA LEU A 349 -18.59 -20.07 11.63
C LEU A 349 -17.78 -21.20 12.25
N ARG A 350 -17.44 -21.10 13.55
CA ARG A 350 -16.78 -22.19 14.28
C ARG A 350 -17.65 -23.44 14.30
N ASP A 351 -18.94 -23.27 14.61
CA ASP A 351 -19.87 -24.38 14.78
C ASP A 351 -20.32 -24.95 13.41
N SER A 352 -20.11 -24.22 12.31
CA SER A 352 -20.35 -24.70 10.93
C SER A 352 -19.36 -25.76 10.43
N GLY A 353 -18.31 -26.07 11.19
CA GLY A 353 -17.28 -27.04 10.80
C GLY A 353 -16.26 -26.51 9.80
N SER A 354 -15.97 -25.20 9.84
CA SER A 354 -14.94 -24.58 8.99
C SER A 354 -13.57 -25.26 9.18
N GLN A 355 -12.88 -25.53 8.07
CA GLN A 355 -11.49 -26.02 8.10
C GLN A 355 -10.46 -24.92 8.45
N ILE A 356 -10.90 -23.66 8.47
CA ILE A 356 -10.06 -22.52 8.82
C ILE A 356 -10.00 -22.43 10.35
N GLN A 357 -8.80 -22.31 10.92
CA GLN A 357 -8.65 -22.09 12.36
C GLN A 357 -9.13 -20.69 12.75
N LEU A 358 -10.14 -20.62 13.61
CA LEU A 358 -10.75 -19.35 14.03
C LEU A 358 -10.33 -18.99 15.46
N TYR A 359 -9.97 -17.72 15.64
CA TYR A 359 -9.71 -17.15 16.96
C TYR A 359 -10.54 -15.88 17.13
N TYR A 360 -11.04 -15.66 18.34
CA TYR A 360 -11.71 -14.41 18.69
C TYR A 360 -10.72 -13.49 19.40
N VAL A 361 -10.68 -12.22 18.99
CA VAL A 361 -9.83 -11.17 19.57
C VAL A 361 -10.73 -10.02 20.01
N SER A 362 -10.84 -9.84 21.31
CA SER A 362 -11.65 -8.79 21.93
C SER A 362 -11.05 -7.39 21.72
N GLU A 363 -11.89 -6.37 21.90
CA GLU A 363 -11.43 -4.98 21.87
C GLU A 363 -10.48 -4.66 23.04
N GLU A 364 -10.66 -5.31 24.19
CA GLU A 364 -9.78 -5.20 25.35
C GLU A 364 -8.36 -5.70 25.04
N GLU A 365 -8.21 -6.78 24.28
CA GLU A 365 -6.90 -7.31 23.90
C GLU A 365 -6.15 -6.36 22.94
N VAL A 366 -6.87 -5.74 22.01
CA VAL A 366 -6.33 -4.69 21.13
C VAL A 366 -5.89 -3.49 21.96
N GLU A 367 -6.73 -3.04 22.88
CA GLU A 367 -6.43 -1.87 23.71
C GLU A 367 -5.26 -2.12 24.67
N ARG A 368 -5.15 -3.33 25.24
CA ARG A 368 -4.00 -3.74 26.05
C ARG A 368 -2.69 -3.66 25.26
N LYS A 369 -2.68 -4.06 23.98
CA LYS A 369 -1.50 -3.90 23.12
C LYS A 369 -1.18 -2.43 22.87
N ALA A 370 -2.19 -1.59 22.67
CA ALA A 370 -2.01 -0.15 22.49
C ALA A 370 -1.41 0.51 23.74
N GLN A 371 -1.90 0.14 24.92
CA GLN A 371 -1.37 0.62 26.20
C GLN A 371 0.07 0.19 26.43
N ASN A 372 0.45 -1.05 26.06
CA ASN A 372 1.83 -1.52 26.14
C ASN A 372 2.80 -0.75 25.24
N MET A 373 2.30 -0.16 24.16
CA MET A 373 3.07 0.73 23.28
C MET A 373 3.04 2.19 23.73
N SER A 374 2.12 2.56 24.62
CA SER A 374 1.96 3.93 25.10
C SER A 374 3.22 4.37 25.85
N GLY A 375 3.75 5.54 25.48
CA GLY A 375 4.98 6.08 26.07
C GLY A 375 6.29 5.51 25.53
N VAL A 376 6.25 4.58 24.56
CA VAL A 376 7.47 4.14 23.86
C VAL A 376 7.83 5.20 22.80
N PRO A 377 9.06 5.77 22.81
CA PRO A 377 9.49 6.70 21.77
C PRO A 377 9.74 5.93 20.46
N LEU A 378 8.76 5.95 19.56
CA LEU A 378 8.84 5.25 18.27
C LEU A 378 9.75 6.01 17.29
N VAL A 379 10.70 5.30 16.68
CA VAL A 379 11.66 5.86 15.73
C VAL A 379 11.08 5.83 14.32
N THR A 380 10.99 7.00 13.67
CA THR A 380 10.67 7.09 12.24
C THR A 380 11.92 6.78 11.41
N ILE A 381 11.79 5.92 10.41
CA ILE A 381 12.91 5.51 9.55
C ILE A 381 12.77 6.11 8.16
N LYS A 382 13.76 6.88 7.73
CA LYS A 382 13.79 7.48 6.38
C LYS A 382 13.78 6.38 5.32
N GLY A 383 12.98 6.58 4.27
CA GLY A 383 12.86 5.62 3.17
C GLY A 383 11.97 4.41 3.47
N THR A 384 11.16 4.44 4.54
CA THR A 384 10.21 3.36 4.91
C THR A 384 9.41 2.83 3.72
N MET A 385 8.90 3.70 2.85
CA MET A 385 8.10 3.29 1.69
C MET A 385 8.87 2.47 0.65
N GLN A 386 10.19 2.64 0.56
CA GLN A 386 11.06 1.92 -0.38
C GLN A 386 11.55 0.58 0.17
N MET A 387 11.41 0.36 1.49
CA MET A 387 11.82 -0.89 2.12
C MET A 387 10.93 -2.03 1.66
N HIS A 388 11.48 -3.23 1.54
CA HIS A 388 10.63 -4.39 1.30
C HIS A 388 11.03 -5.60 2.13
N GLN A 389 12.12 -5.48 2.89
CA GLN A 389 12.43 -6.40 3.96
C GLN A 389 12.78 -5.63 5.22
N VAL A 390 12.20 -6.05 6.33
CA VAL A 390 12.71 -5.76 7.67
C VAL A 390 13.06 -7.06 8.37
N ILE A 391 14.11 -7.02 9.18
CA ILE A 391 14.71 -8.20 9.80
C ILE A 391 15.06 -7.81 11.24
N SER A 392 14.69 -8.67 12.18
CA SER A 392 15.15 -8.61 13.55
C SER A 392 15.66 -9.99 13.93
N ILE A 393 16.96 -10.09 14.21
CA ILE A 393 17.61 -11.28 14.79
C ILE A 393 18.18 -11.00 16.18
N THR A 394 17.94 -9.79 16.69
CA THR A 394 18.33 -9.36 18.03
C THR A 394 17.23 -8.42 18.53
N PRO A 395 16.70 -8.63 19.75
CA PRO A 395 15.68 -7.76 20.32
C PRO A 395 16.09 -6.28 20.26
N GLY A 396 15.16 -5.41 19.87
CA GLY A 396 15.41 -3.97 19.73
C GLY A 396 16.27 -3.56 18.54
N ILE A 397 16.80 -4.49 17.75
CA ILE A 397 17.55 -4.16 16.53
C ILE A 397 16.69 -4.48 15.32
N LEU A 398 16.44 -3.45 14.51
CA LEU A 398 15.79 -3.58 13.21
C LEU A 398 16.83 -3.38 12.11
N LYS A 399 16.96 -4.35 11.22
CA LYS A 399 17.68 -4.21 9.95
C LYS A 399 16.68 -4.13 8.81
N TYR A 400 17.00 -3.41 7.75
CA TYR A 400 16.09 -3.23 6.63
C TYR A 400 16.82 -3.00 5.31
N ARG A 401 16.15 -3.27 4.20
CA ARG A 401 16.67 -3.04 2.85
C ARG A 401 15.57 -2.84 1.82
N VAL A 402 15.97 -2.27 0.69
CA VAL A 402 15.07 -1.93 -0.42
C VAL A 402 14.52 -3.16 -1.15
N ILE A 403 15.25 -4.27 -1.17
CA ILE A 403 14.86 -5.54 -1.80
C ILE A 403 15.18 -6.71 -0.85
N SER A 404 14.31 -7.72 -0.66
CA SER A 404 14.61 -8.88 0.19
C SER A 404 15.61 -9.77 -0.48
N CYS A 405 16.42 -10.39 0.36
CA CYS A 405 17.39 -11.36 -0.06
C CYS A 405 17.32 -12.59 0.82
N LEU A 406 17.55 -13.75 0.20
CA LEU A 406 17.65 -15.06 0.85
C LEU A 406 18.93 -15.79 0.41
N CYS A 407 19.94 -15.07 -0.11
CA CYS A 407 21.13 -15.71 -0.70
C CYS A 407 21.94 -16.56 0.29
N GLN A 408 21.87 -16.24 1.59
CA GLN A 408 22.53 -16.98 2.68
C GLN A 408 21.51 -17.66 3.61
N ALA A 409 20.23 -17.73 3.22
CA ALA A 409 19.18 -18.35 4.04
C ALA A 409 19.45 -19.84 4.30
N ALA A 410 20.07 -20.55 3.34
CA ALA A 410 20.45 -21.95 3.50
C ALA A 410 21.50 -22.18 4.60
N GLU A 411 22.26 -21.14 4.96
CA GLU A 411 23.25 -21.15 6.05
C GLU A 411 22.64 -20.64 7.37
N GLY A 412 21.32 -20.38 7.40
CA GLY A 412 20.63 -19.79 8.56
C GLY A 412 20.85 -18.28 8.72
N VAL A 413 21.39 -17.61 7.69
CA VAL A 413 21.69 -16.17 7.73
C VAL A 413 20.61 -15.38 6.97
N TRP A 414 19.81 -14.62 7.72
CA TRP A 414 18.69 -13.85 7.18
C TRP A 414 19.03 -12.40 6.85
N ASP A 415 20.13 -11.89 7.38
CA ASP A 415 20.57 -10.50 7.35
C ASP A 415 21.88 -10.31 6.57
N CYS A 416 22.00 -11.01 5.44
CA CYS A 416 23.12 -10.82 4.52
C CYS A 416 23.26 -9.35 4.06
N PRO A 417 24.46 -8.84 3.75
CA PRO A 417 24.69 -7.42 3.44
C PRO A 417 24.12 -6.96 2.09
N CYS A 418 23.55 -7.87 1.29
CA CYS A 418 23.01 -7.57 -0.03
C CYS A 418 21.93 -6.47 -0.01
N TYR A 419 21.90 -5.70 -1.10
CA TYR A 419 20.92 -4.65 -1.37
C TYR A 419 20.90 -3.51 -0.34
N GLY A 420 22.08 -3.17 0.19
CA GLY A 420 22.26 -2.02 1.06
C GLY A 420 21.55 -2.19 2.39
N LEU A 421 21.81 -3.32 3.08
CA LEU A 421 21.24 -3.57 4.40
C LEU A 421 21.63 -2.47 5.39
N GLN A 422 20.64 -1.78 5.93
CA GLN A 422 20.79 -0.76 6.95
C GLN A 422 20.33 -1.31 8.30
N LYS A 423 20.74 -0.64 9.38
CA LYS A 423 20.44 -1.03 10.76
C LYS A 423 20.01 0.20 11.55
N VAL A 424 18.99 0.04 12.38
CA VAL A 424 18.57 1.00 13.40
C VAL A 424 18.38 0.28 14.73
N THR A 425 18.77 0.94 15.82
CA THR A 425 18.50 0.48 17.18
C THR A 425 17.23 1.16 17.66
N LEU A 426 16.26 0.38 18.07
CA LEU A 426 14.99 0.84 18.62
C LEU A 426 15.04 0.79 20.15
N PRO A 427 14.38 1.74 20.84
CA PRO A 427 14.37 1.76 22.29
C PRO A 427 13.69 0.50 22.85
N THR A 428 14.41 -0.29 23.64
CA THR A 428 13.88 -1.49 24.30
C THR A 428 13.46 -1.19 25.73
N VAL A 429 12.18 -1.39 26.05
CA VAL A 429 11.69 -1.44 27.43
C VAL A 429 11.97 -2.86 27.95
N LEU A 430 13.07 -3.05 28.68
CA LEU A 430 13.31 -4.31 29.40
C LEU A 430 12.42 -4.35 30.65
N ALA A 431 11.82 -5.52 30.91
CA ALA A 431 10.81 -5.76 31.95
C ALA A 431 11.26 -5.61 33.42
N ASN A 432 12.38 -4.95 33.71
CA ASN A 432 12.94 -4.85 35.06
C ASN A 432 13.48 -3.45 35.44
N GLY A 433 13.01 -2.37 34.81
CA GLY A 433 13.19 -1.00 35.32
C GLY A 433 14.63 -0.56 35.60
N ARG A 434 15.63 -1.23 35.02
CA ARG A 434 17.03 -0.84 35.09
C ARG A 434 17.50 -0.55 33.68
N ASP A 435 17.71 0.74 33.45
CA ASP A 435 18.43 1.25 32.31
C ASP A 435 19.85 0.66 32.33
N LEU A 436 20.13 -0.19 31.34
CA LEU A 436 21.48 -0.66 31.03
C LEU A 436 21.90 -0.13 29.66
N SER A 437 21.46 1.08 29.31
CA SER A 437 22.23 1.89 28.38
C SER A 437 23.66 2.00 28.94
N PRO A 438 24.71 1.65 28.20
CA PRO A 438 26.06 2.06 28.57
C PRO A 438 26.05 3.58 28.74
N PRO A 439 26.86 4.16 29.65
CA PRO A 439 26.97 5.61 29.74
C PRO A 439 27.30 6.12 28.35
N HIS A 440 26.52 7.12 27.89
CA HIS A 440 26.77 7.90 26.70
C HIS A 440 28.28 8.07 26.52
N GLN A 441 28.86 7.33 25.56
CA GLN A 441 30.03 7.87 24.90
C GLN A 441 29.48 8.97 24.00
N PRO A 442 30.00 10.20 24.14
CA PRO A 442 29.64 11.26 23.22
C PRO A 442 30.09 10.80 21.84
N ASP A 443 29.11 10.47 21.00
CA ASP A 443 29.36 10.46 19.56
C ASP A 443 30.00 11.80 19.22
N VAL A 444 31.08 11.71 18.45
CA VAL A 444 31.83 12.85 17.94
C VAL A 444 30.82 13.83 17.36
N ILE A 445 30.64 14.94 18.07
CA ILE A 445 29.92 16.11 17.58
C ILE A 445 30.74 16.60 16.40
N ASP A 446 30.29 16.28 15.19
CA ASP A 446 30.64 17.09 14.04
C ASP A 446 29.98 18.47 14.25
N PRO A 447 30.73 19.57 14.43
CA PRO A 447 30.19 20.78 15.02
C PRO A 447 29.36 21.68 14.07
N ASP A 448 28.71 21.14 13.04
CA ASP A 448 28.14 22.00 11.99
C ASP A 448 26.82 21.54 11.33
N THR A 449 25.86 21.01 12.10
CA THR A 449 24.47 20.90 11.61
C THR A 449 23.47 21.48 12.59
N SER A 450 23.25 22.79 12.49
CA SER A 450 22.00 23.43 12.90
C SER A 450 20.88 23.02 11.94
N ALA A 451 20.43 21.77 12.00
CA ALA A 451 19.31 21.31 11.19
C ALA A 451 17.99 21.93 11.73
N PRO A 452 17.12 22.49 10.87
CA PRO A 452 15.84 23.02 11.32
C PRO A 452 14.93 21.89 11.81
N LEU A 453 14.50 22.00 13.07
CA LEU A 453 13.63 21.05 13.76
C LEU A 453 12.28 20.95 13.02
N ARG A 454 12.04 19.81 12.38
CA ARG A 454 10.68 19.42 11.97
C ARG A 454 9.97 18.77 13.17
N PRO A 455 8.79 19.24 13.58
CA PRO A 455 7.95 18.54 14.55
C PRO A 455 7.53 17.14 14.05
N ASP A 456 7.26 16.22 14.98
CA ASP A 456 6.85 14.85 14.65
C ASP A 456 5.50 14.77 13.89
N VAL A 457 4.60 15.72 14.15
CA VAL A 457 3.31 15.91 13.47
C VAL A 457 3.03 17.41 13.42
N ILE A 458 2.58 17.92 12.27
CA ILE A 458 2.05 19.27 12.17
C ILE A 458 0.59 19.26 12.64
N GLU A 459 0.33 19.89 13.79
CA GLU A 459 -1.00 20.06 14.39
C GLU A 459 -1.54 21.49 14.25
N SER A 460 -2.82 21.70 14.57
CA SER A 460 -3.54 22.99 14.46
C SER A 460 -2.84 24.19 15.11
N HIS A 461 -2.07 23.98 16.19
CA HIS A 461 -1.33 25.03 16.88
C HIS A 461 -0.14 25.61 16.07
N HIS A 462 0.27 24.95 14.98
CA HIS A 462 1.31 25.45 14.07
C HIS A 462 0.76 26.43 13.01
N SER A 463 -0.55 26.68 12.99
CA SER A 463 -1.15 27.67 12.09
C SER A 463 -0.54 29.07 12.34
N GLY A 464 -0.14 29.75 11.26
CA GLY A 464 0.57 31.02 11.29
C GLY A 464 2.10 30.89 11.32
N GLN A 465 2.65 29.68 11.48
CA GLN A 465 4.09 29.46 11.41
C GLN A 465 4.57 29.27 9.97
N TRP A 466 5.85 29.55 9.74
CA TRP A 466 6.48 29.37 8.43
C TRP A 466 7.09 27.99 8.31
N CYS A 467 7.03 27.43 7.11
CA CYS A 467 7.49 26.09 6.82
C CYS A 467 8.10 25.98 5.42
N ILE A 468 8.82 24.89 5.19
CA ILE A 468 9.24 24.47 3.85
C ILE A 468 8.40 23.27 3.44
N VAL A 469 7.73 23.35 2.30
CA VAL A 469 6.98 22.26 1.69
C VAL A 469 7.85 21.61 0.62
N ASN A 470 7.93 20.28 0.59
CA ASN A 470 8.49 19.53 -0.53
C ASN A 470 7.36 19.08 -1.47
N TYR A 471 7.36 19.62 -2.68
CA TYR A 471 6.40 19.27 -3.72
C TYR A 471 7.15 18.96 -5.02
N ASP A 472 6.91 17.79 -5.61
CA ASP A 472 7.64 17.28 -6.78
C ASP A 472 9.17 17.36 -6.65
N GLU A 473 9.69 16.99 -5.47
CA GLU A 473 11.12 17.01 -5.11
C GLU A 473 11.76 18.41 -5.08
N GLN A 474 10.96 19.48 -5.11
CA GLN A 474 11.40 20.86 -4.96
C GLN A 474 10.88 21.50 -3.65
N PRO A 475 11.70 22.30 -2.94
CA PRO A 475 11.26 23.00 -1.75
C PRO A 475 10.59 24.34 -2.07
N TYR A 476 9.43 24.53 -1.47
CA TYR A 476 8.63 25.74 -1.54
C TYR A 476 8.41 26.28 -0.12
N PRO A 477 9.05 27.40 0.24
CA PRO A 477 8.75 28.08 1.50
C PRO A 477 7.32 28.63 1.50
N GLY A 478 6.68 28.66 2.66
CA GLY A 478 5.33 29.17 2.80
C GLY A 478 4.88 29.33 4.25
N VAL A 479 3.72 29.94 4.45
CA VAL A 479 3.09 30.07 5.77
C VAL A 479 1.92 29.10 5.90
N ILE A 480 1.88 28.38 7.02
CA ILE A 480 0.76 27.50 7.36
C ILE A 480 -0.45 28.37 7.66
N LEU A 481 -1.53 28.19 6.91
CA LEU A 481 -2.79 28.88 7.15
C LEU A 481 -3.69 28.10 8.09
N GLU A 482 -3.72 26.77 7.92
CA GLU A 482 -4.68 25.88 8.57
C GLU A 482 -4.13 24.45 8.58
N VAL A 483 -4.52 23.66 9.58
CA VAL A 483 -4.15 22.24 9.69
C VAL A 483 -5.37 21.42 10.04
N GLU A 484 -5.67 20.41 9.23
CA GLU A 484 -6.78 19.48 9.41
C GLU A 484 -6.26 18.04 9.38
N GLU A 485 -6.34 17.35 10.52
CA GLU A 485 -5.82 15.99 10.71
C GLU A 485 -4.34 15.86 10.32
N HIS A 486 -4.04 15.33 9.12
CA HIS A 486 -2.69 15.16 8.57
C HIS A 486 -2.45 16.00 7.31
N ASN A 487 -3.34 16.95 7.02
CA ASN A 487 -3.18 17.89 5.90
C ASN A 487 -2.88 19.29 6.44
N VAL A 488 -1.93 19.95 5.81
CA VAL A 488 -1.43 21.28 6.16
C VAL A 488 -1.69 22.20 4.98
N LYS A 489 -2.56 23.19 5.17
CA LYS A 489 -2.85 24.22 4.17
C LYS A 489 -1.76 25.26 4.23
N VAL A 490 -0.96 25.36 3.18
CA VAL A 490 0.17 26.30 3.13
C VAL A 490 -0.02 27.28 1.99
N LYS A 491 0.23 28.56 2.27
CA LYS A 491 0.38 29.61 1.25
C LYS A 491 1.85 29.72 0.87
N CYS A 492 2.19 29.22 -0.31
CA CYS A 492 3.57 29.12 -0.80
C CYS A 492 4.05 30.44 -1.43
N MET A 493 5.36 30.63 -1.36
CA MET A 493 6.07 31.77 -1.93
C MET A 493 6.63 31.39 -3.30
N HIS A 494 6.67 32.34 -4.23
CA HIS A 494 7.16 32.08 -5.57
C HIS A 494 8.64 32.45 -5.69
N ARG A 495 9.45 31.54 -6.22
CA ARG A 495 10.89 31.76 -6.41
C ARG A 495 11.15 32.93 -7.38
N ASN A 496 12.05 33.82 -7.00
CA ASN A 496 12.48 35.03 -7.74
C ASN A 496 14.03 35.13 -7.78
N GLY A 497 14.71 33.99 -7.70
CA GLY A 497 16.18 33.89 -7.68
C GLY A 497 16.69 32.82 -6.71
N VAL A 498 18.01 32.82 -6.48
CA VAL A 498 18.66 31.99 -5.45
C VAL A 498 18.34 32.59 -4.09
N ASN A 499 17.79 31.78 -3.19
CA ASN A 499 17.28 32.20 -1.87
C ASN A 499 16.46 33.51 -1.89
N LYS A 500 15.59 33.69 -2.88
CA LYS A 500 14.81 34.91 -3.03
C LYS A 500 13.41 34.57 -3.52
N PHE A 501 12.40 35.09 -2.84
CA PHE A 501 11.00 34.74 -3.07
C PHE A 501 10.11 35.98 -3.09
N TYR A 502 9.05 35.96 -3.89
CA TYR A 502 8.01 37.00 -3.86
C TYR A 502 7.12 36.83 -2.64
N TRP A 503 7.02 37.89 -1.82
CA TRP A 503 6.07 37.95 -0.71
C TRP A 503 5.67 39.40 -0.38
N PRO A 504 4.35 39.74 -0.37
CA PRO A 504 3.24 38.92 -0.87
C PRO A 504 3.38 38.68 -2.38
N SER A 505 3.06 37.46 -2.84
CA SER A 505 3.09 37.10 -4.26
C SER A 505 1.98 37.82 -5.04
N PRO A 506 2.18 38.16 -6.33
CA PRO A 506 1.11 38.66 -7.21
C PRO A 506 -0.05 37.67 -7.41
N ARG A 507 0.16 36.39 -7.09
CA ARG A 507 -0.85 35.32 -7.12
C ARG A 507 -0.79 34.52 -5.83
N ASP A 508 -1.95 34.24 -5.27
CA ASP A 508 -2.08 33.38 -4.11
C ASP A 508 -1.95 31.93 -4.55
N ASP A 509 -0.86 31.28 -4.15
CA ASP A 509 -0.65 29.84 -4.31
C ASP A 509 -0.89 29.19 -2.94
N ILE A 510 -2.11 28.71 -2.76
CA ILE A 510 -2.59 28.12 -1.51
C ILE A 510 -3.04 26.70 -1.84
N ASN A 511 -2.41 25.72 -1.22
CA ASN A 511 -2.75 24.31 -1.43
C ASN A 511 -2.68 23.54 -0.11
N TRP A 512 -3.32 22.36 -0.10
CA TRP A 512 -3.22 21.39 0.98
C TRP A 512 -2.08 20.42 0.67
N TYR A 513 -1.18 20.28 1.61
CA TYR A 513 -0.07 19.35 1.56
C TYR A 513 -0.24 18.32 2.67
N GLY A 514 0.22 17.08 2.45
CA GLY A 514 0.36 16.14 3.55
C GLY A 514 1.36 16.68 4.57
N ASP A 515 1.16 16.39 5.85
CA ASP A 515 2.12 16.66 6.91
C ASP A 515 3.50 16.11 6.52
N ASP A 516 3.58 14.91 5.93
CA ASP A 516 4.81 14.30 5.42
C ASP A 516 5.56 15.18 4.40
N GLN A 517 4.85 16.04 3.67
CA GLN A 517 5.43 17.00 2.72
C GLN A 517 6.02 18.24 3.38
N ILE A 518 5.75 18.51 4.67
CA ILE A 518 6.38 19.61 5.40
C ILE A 518 7.80 19.20 5.81
N VAL A 519 8.83 19.77 5.19
CA VAL A 519 10.24 19.42 5.42
C VAL A 519 10.70 19.85 6.80
N CYS A 520 10.40 21.10 7.17
CA CYS A 520 10.73 21.68 8.47
C CYS A 520 9.93 22.96 8.70
N LEU A 521 9.87 23.39 9.96
CA LEU A 521 9.47 24.76 10.30
C LEU A 521 10.67 25.69 10.14
N MET A 522 10.38 26.96 9.87
CA MET A 522 11.39 28.00 9.70
C MET A 522 10.95 29.30 10.37
N PRO A 523 11.89 30.20 10.69
CA PRO A 523 11.56 31.57 11.05
C PRO A 523 10.88 32.31 9.89
N GLU A 524 10.24 33.43 10.23
CA GLU A 524 9.67 34.33 9.22
C GLU A 524 10.75 34.83 8.22
N PRO A 525 10.49 34.78 6.90
CA PRO A 525 11.41 35.25 5.88
C PRO A 525 11.84 36.71 6.06
N LEU A 526 13.12 36.98 5.84
CA LEU A 526 13.70 38.32 5.98
C LEU A 526 13.42 39.16 4.72
N PRO A 527 12.95 40.42 4.85
CA PRO A 527 12.72 41.28 3.71
C PRO A 527 14.01 41.70 3.02
N VAL A 528 14.09 41.44 1.70
CA VAL A 528 15.16 41.92 0.82
C VAL A 528 14.76 43.26 0.20
N ASN A 529 13.49 43.39 -0.19
CA ASN A 529 12.88 44.64 -0.65
C ASN A 529 11.35 44.57 -0.49
N LYS A 530 10.63 45.61 -0.94
CA LYS A 530 9.16 45.70 -0.80
C LYS A 530 8.35 44.55 -1.41
N ARG A 531 8.94 43.75 -2.31
CA ARG A 531 8.26 42.64 -3.01
C ARG A 531 9.03 41.33 -2.93
N SER A 532 10.12 41.27 -2.18
CA SER A 532 10.93 40.06 -2.10
C SER A 532 11.51 39.86 -0.72
N VAL A 533 11.54 38.61 -0.32
CA VAL A 533 12.06 38.16 0.96
C VAL A 533 12.99 36.97 0.70
N GLN A 534 13.81 36.63 1.69
CA GLN A 534 14.75 35.51 1.65
C GLN A 534 14.55 34.65 2.90
N ILE A 535 14.81 33.35 2.79
CA ILE A 535 14.79 32.48 3.97
C ILE A 535 16.17 32.48 4.64
N ASP A 536 16.23 32.04 5.90
CA ASP A 536 17.48 32.01 6.65
C ASP A 536 18.57 31.22 5.90
N HIS A 537 19.79 31.74 5.89
CA HIS A 537 20.89 31.16 5.10
C HIS A 537 21.27 29.74 5.56
N SER A 538 21.13 29.43 6.86
CA SER A 538 21.39 28.07 7.37
C SER A 538 20.37 27.07 6.85
N ILE A 539 19.10 27.49 6.77
CA ILE A 539 18.01 26.68 6.20
C ILE A 539 18.20 26.52 4.71
N TRP A 540 18.53 27.59 3.98
CA TRP A 540 18.79 27.51 2.54
C TRP A 540 19.93 26.55 2.20
N LYS A 541 21.04 26.60 2.94
CA LYS A 541 22.17 25.67 2.78
C LYS A 541 21.76 24.21 3.07
N TYR A 542 20.96 23.99 4.12
CA TYR A 542 20.39 22.67 4.40
C TYR A 542 19.54 22.15 3.23
N LEU A 543 18.73 23.02 2.62
CA LEU A 543 17.93 22.64 1.46
C LEU A 543 18.82 22.27 0.27
N GLU A 544 19.87 23.04 -0.06
CA GLU A 544 20.81 22.73 -1.15
C GLU A 544 21.54 21.38 -0.97
N GLU A 545 21.79 20.98 0.28
CA GLU A 545 22.46 19.72 0.62
C GLU A 545 21.52 18.50 0.60
N HIS A 546 20.21 18.69 0.83
CA HIS A 546 19.25 17.60 1.08
C HIS A 546 18.12 17.50 0.06
N LEU A 547 17.93 18.55 -0.76
CA LEU A 547 16.94 18.67 -1.83
C LEU A 547 17.68 19.34 -3.02
N ASN A 548 17.44 18.92 -4.26
CA ASN A 548 18.20 19.46 -5.41
C ASN A 548 17.69 20.88 -5.81
N VAL A 549 18.03 21.93 -5.04
CA VAL A 549 17.47 23.30 -5.16
C VAL A 549 18.30 24.27 -5.98
#